data_AF-A0A7V2QG33-F1
#
_entry.id   AF-A0A7V2QG33-F1
#
_cell.length_a   1.000
_cell.length_b   1.000
_cell.length_c   1.000
_cell.angle_alpha   90.00
_cell.angle_beta   90.00
_cell.angle_gamma   90.00
#
_symmetry.space_group_name_H-M   'P 1'
#
loop_
_entity.id
_entity.type
_entity.pdbx_description
1 polymer ?
#
loop_
_entity_poly.entity_id
_entity_poly.type
_entity_poly.pdbx_seq_one_letter_code
_entity_poly.pdbx_strand_id
1 'polypeptide(L)'
;MGMEWDKWLGVTSALLGVVSSGVLGYLAYAVNRQMARVQVRREIGELYDRVVSFRAEHPEVLKFSRRWRRECFKAVYSQCTEGERGWALYYAYVELCLGFCNAVLGARERGLLEEEVYEGQYKPLVKMVLTENVPFVADVLVTGKYVSRHIRGFWEELEREGWRWEEMHMALANPEMGGAEDAA
;
A
#
# COMPACT_ATOMS: atom_id res chain seq x y z
N MET A 1 30.46 47.09 40.84
CA MET A 1 30.23 45.63 40.82
C MET A 1 28.85 45.31 40.22
N GLY A 2 28.52 45.87 39.04
CA GLY A 2 27.21 45.69 38.38
C GLY A 2 27.28 45.09 36.97
N MET A 3 28.48 45.01 36.38
CA MET A 3 28.70 44.61 34.98
C MET A 3 28.67 43.09 34.74
N GLU A 4 28.65 42.29 35.81
CA GLU A 4 28.62 40.82 35.75
C GLU A 4 27.18 40.29 35.64
N TRP A 5 26.22 40.94 36.30
CA TRP A 5 24.81 40.55 36.32
C TRP A 5 24.13 40.67 34.95
N ASP A 6 24.39 41.74 34.21
CA ASP A 6 23.81 41.96 32.88
C ASP A 6 24.27 40.90 31.86
N LYS A 7 25.51 40.41 31.99
CA LYS A 7 26.04 39.34 31.14
C LYS A 7 25.37 37.99 31.43
N TRP A 8 25.16 37.67 32.70
CA TRP A 8 24.45 36.45 33.11
C TRP A 8 22.98 36.46 32.67
N LEU A 9 22.30 37.61 32.72
CA LEU A 9 20.94 37.78 32.19
C LEU A 9 20.88 37.62 30.65
N GLY A 10 21.88 38.15 29.93
CA GLY A 10 21.99 37.96 28.49
C GLY A 10 22.21 36.49 28.08
N VAL A 11 23.07 35.77 28.81
CA VAL A 11 23.33 34.35 28.53
C VAL A 11 22.11 33.48 28.86
N THR A 12 21.44 33.72 29.98
CA THR A 12 20.24 32.96 30.36
C THR A 12 19.06 33.20 29.42
N SER A 13 18.82 34.45 29.00
CA SER A 13 17.78 34.76 28.00
C SER A 13 18.07 34.14 26.63
N ALA A 14 19.33 34.15 26.18
CA ALA A 14 19.73 33.50 24.93
C ALA A 14 19.56 31.97 24.99
N LEU A 15 19.96 31.33 26.09
CA LEU A 15 19.78 29.89 26.29
C LEU A 15 18.30 29.50 26.34
N LEU A 16 17.48 30.26 27.06
CA LEU A 16 16.03 30.07 27.09
C LEU A 16 15.43 30.20 25.69
N GLY A 17 15.84 31.19 24.90
CA GLY A 17 15.38 31.35 23.51
C GLY A 17 15.69 30.14 22.62
N VAL A 18 16.90 29.57 22.74
CA VAL A 18 17.31 28.37 21.99
C VAL A 18 16.50 27.14 22.43
N VAL A 19 16.35 26.93 23.75
CA VAL A 19 15.59 25.80 24.29
C VAL A 19 14.11 25.90 23.87
N SER A 20 13.49 27.07 24.02
CA SER A 20 12.11 27.30 23.60
C SER A 20 11.90 27.09 22.09
N SER A 21 12.83 27.57 21.26
CA SER A 21 12.77 27.37 19.81
C SER A 21 12.92 25.89 19.43
N GLY A 22 13.81 25.16 20.11
CA GLY A 22 13.97 23.72 19.95
C GLY A 22 12.72 22.94 20.33
N VAL A 23 12.08 23.30 21.45
CA VAL A 23 10.81 22.70 21.90
C VAL A 23 9.69 22.97 20.88
N LEU A 24 9.55 24.21 20.40
CA LEU A 24 8.56 24.56 19.39
C LEU A 24 8.80 23.81 18.07
N GLY A 25 10.05 23.70 17.62
CA GLY A 25 10.41 22.94 16.43
C GLY A 25 10.06 21.45 16.56
N TYR A 26 10.34 20.85 17.72
CA TYR A 26 9.96 19.47 18.02
C TYR A 26 8.44 19.28 18.04
N LEU A 27 7.69 20.18 18.69
CA LEU A 27 6.23 20.12 18.73
C LEU A 27 5.62 20.26 17.32
N ALA A 28 6.11 21.21 16.51
CA ALA A 28 5.67 21.37 15.13
C ALA A 28 5.94 20.11 14.29
N TYR A 29 7.12 19.51 14.45
CA TYR A 29 7.45 18.23 13.82
C TYR A 29 6.50 17.10 14.24
N ALA A 30 6.24 16.97 15.55
CA ALA A 30 5.36 15.95 16.10
C ALA A 30 3.92 16.09 15.59
N VAL A 31 3.38 17.32 15.59
CA VAL A 31 2.05 17.62 15.07
C VAL A 31 1.96 17.35 13.57
N ASN A 32 2.94 17.80 12.78
CA ASN A 32 2.98 17.54 11.34
C ASN A 32 3.02 16.04 11.04
N ARG A 33 3.77 15.28 11.84
CA ARG A 33 3.84 13.82 11.68
C ARG A 33 2.50 13.16 12.01
N GLN A 34 1.79 13.60 13.04
CA GLN A 34 0.45 13.09 13.36
C GLN A 34 -0.56 13.40 12.25
N MET A 35 -0.55 14.64 11.72
CA MET A 35 -1.40 15.01 10.59
C MET A 35 -1.12 14.16 9.35
N ALA A 36 0.15 13.91 9.04
CA ALA A 36 0.54 13.03 7.94
C ALA A 36 0.02 11.59 8.12
N ARG A 37 0.08 11.04 9.35
CA ARG A 37 -0.48 9.71 9.65
C ARG A 37 -1.99 9.65 9.41
N VAL A 38 -2.73 10.64 9.89
CA VAL A 38 -4.19 10.70 9.73
C VAL A 38 -4.56 10.83 8.25
N GLN A 39 -3.88 11.71 7.52
CA GLN A 39 -4.11 11.91 6.09
C GLN A 39 -3.84 10.62 5.29
N VAL A 40 -2.73 9.94 5.56
CA VAL A 40 -2.38 8.68 4.89
C VAL A 40 -3.37 7.57 5.21
N ARG A 41 -3.81 7.42 6.46
CA ARG A 41 -4.86 6.43 6.81
C ARG A 41 -6.16 6.71 6.06
N ARG A 42 -6.55 7.98 5.95
CA ARG A 42 -7.73 8.37 5.16
C ARG A 42 -7.56 8.04 3.68
N GLU A 43 -6.42 8.37 3.09
CA GLU A 43 -6.12 8.07 1.69
C GLU A 43 -6.14 6.56 1.41
N ILE A 44 -5.52 5.76 2.28
CA ILE A 44 -5.57 4.29 2.20
C ILE A 44 -7.01 3.79 2.29
N GLY A 45 -7.81 4.32 3.22
CA GLY A 45 -9.22 4.00 3.36
C GLY A 45 -10.02 4.33 2.09
N GLU A 46 -9.86 5.54 1.55
CA GLU A 46 -10.54 5.97 0.31
C GLU A 46 -10.14 5.10 -0.89
N LEU A 47 -8.89 4.67 -0.99
CA LEU A 47 -8.44 3.74 -2.03
C LEU A 47 -9.06 2.35 -1.86
N TYR A 48 -9.13 1.84 -0.63
CA TYR A 48 -9.75 0.55 -0.34
C TYR A 48 -11.25 0.57 -0.63
N ASP A 49 -11.95 1.62 -0.21
CA ASP A 49 -13.37 1.81 -0.50
C ASP A 49 -13.62 1.82 -2.01
N ARG A 50 -12.76 2.49 -2.81
CA ARG A 50 -12.86 2.44 -4.27
C ARG A 50 -12.66 1.02 -4.83
N VAL A 51 -11.71 0.25 -4.30
CA VAL A 51 -11.50 -1.15 -4.71
C VAL A 51 -12.75 -1.99 -4.42
N VAL A 52 -13.34 -1.84 -3.24
CA VAL A 52 -14.54 -2.56 -2.81
C VAL A 52 -15.76 -2.14 -3.64
N SER A 53 -15.99 -0.84 -3.81
CA SER A 53 -17.08 -0.31 -4.64
C SER A 53 -16.96 -0.77 -6.09
N PHE A 54 -15.76 -0.69 -6.68
CA PHE A 54 -15.53 -1.17 -8.04
C PHE A 54 -15.86 -2.66 -8.17
N ARG A 55 -15.41 -3.48 -7.21
CA ARG A 55 -15.71 -4.93 -7.19
C ARG A 55 -17.20 -5.21 -7.03
N ALA A 56 -17.92 -4.39 -6.25
CA ALA A 56 -19.36 -4.53 -6.07
C ALA A 56 -20.16 -4.14 -7.32
N GLU A 57 -19.73 -3.10 -8.02
CA GLU A 57 -20.32 -2.64 -9.30
C GLU A 57 -19.97 -3.58 -10.47
N HIS A 58 -18.79 -4.20 -10.42
CA HIS A 58 -18.24 -5.03 -11.49
C HIS A 58 -17.73 -6.40 -10.98
N PRO A 59 -18.62 -7.29 -10.49
CA PRO A 59 -18.20 -8.58 -9.94
C PRO A 59 -17.51 -9.50 -10.96
N GLU A 60 -17.68 -9.26 -12.26
CA GLU A 60 -17.02 -9.97 -13.35
C GLU A 60 -15.48 -9.86 -13.32
N VAL A 61 -14.91 -8.82 -12.69
CA VAL A 61 -13.44 -8.64 -12.60
C VAL A 61 -12.73 -9.82 -11.97
N LEU A 62 -13.37 -10.50 -11.00
CA LEU A 62 -12.81 -11.69 -10.35
C LEU A 62 -12.77 -12.91 -11.28
N LYS A 63 -13.64 -12.96 -12.30
CA LYS A 63 -13.57 -14.01 -13.33
C LYS A 63 -12.43 -13.72 -14.31
N PHE A 64 -12.20 -12.45 -14.63
CA PHE A 64 -11.11 -12.03 -15.50
C PHE A 64 -9.75 -12.25 -14.85
N SER A 65 -9.60 -12.03 -13.53
CA SER A 65 -8.31 -12.26 -12.85
C SER A 65 -7.76 -13.67 -13.05
N ARG A 66 -8.62 -14.68 -12.95
CA ARG A 66 -8.27 -16.11 -13.15
C ARG A 66 -7.89 -16.47 -14.58
N ARG A 67 -8.29 -15.65 -15.55
CA ARG A 67 -8.12 -15.93 -16.98
C ARG A 67 -7.08 -15.03 -17.63
N TRP A 68 -6.48 -14.12 -16.86
CA TRP A 68 -5.50 -13.18 -17.39
C TRP A 68 -4.30 -13.91 -17.99
N ARG A 69 -3.86 -13.41 -19.13
CA ARG A 69 -2.67 -13.86 -19.86
C ARG A 69 -2.02 -12.65 -20.51
N ARG A 70 -0.74 -12.76 -20.86
CA ARG A 70 0.00 -11.70 -21.58
C ARG A 70 -0.71 -11.16 -22.83
N GLU A 71 -1.40 -12.03 -23.58
CA GLU A 71 -2.17 -11.65 -24.76
C GLU A 71 -3.34 -10.68 -24.47
N CYS A 72 -3.85 -10.69 -23.23
CA CYS A 72 -4.90 -9.77 -22.77
C CYS A 72 -4.44 -8.31 -22.76
N PHE A 73 -3.14 -8.02 -22.62
CA PHE A 73 -2.64 -6.64 -22.72
C PHE A 73 -2.99 -5.99 -24.05
N LYS A 74 -2.93 -6.74 -25.16
CA LYS A 74 -3.32 -6.21 -26.48
C LYS A 74 -4.82 -5.89 -26.52
N ALA A 75 -5.63 -6.75 -25.92
CA ALA A 75 -7.09 -6.58 -25.83
C ALA A 75 -7.50 -5.33 -25.06
N VAL A 76 -6.76 -4.96 -24.00
CA VAL A 76 -6.99 -3.73 -23.21
C VAL A 76 -6.94 -2.48 -24.09
N TYR A 77 -6.08 -2.46 -25.12
CA TYR A 77 -5.93 -1.29 -25.99
C TYR A 77 -6.84 -1.31 -27.22
N SER A 78 -7.26 -2.48 -27.71
CA SER A 78 -8.12 -2.57 -28.89
C SER A 78 -9.60 -2.33 -28.57
N GLN A 79 -10.12 -2.90 -27.48
CA GLN A 79 -11.51 -2.73 -26.99
C GLN A 79 -12.61 -2.87 -28.06
N CYS A 80 -12.34 -3.64 -29.11
CA CYS A 80 -13.21 -3.81 -30.27
C CYS A 80 -14.39 -4.75 -29.98
N THR A 81 -14.24 -5.67 -29.02
CA THR A 81 -15.27 -6.64 -28.63
C THR A 81 -15.67 -6.48 -27.17
N GLU A 82 -16.83 -7.04 -26.79
CA GLU A 82 -17.29 -7.04 -25.40
C GLU A 82 -16.30 -7.73 -24.46
N GLY A 83 -15.68 -8.85 -24.90
CA GLY A 83 -14.64 -9.52 -24.15
C GLY A 83 -13.38 -8.66 -23.94
N GLU A 84 -12.98 -7.87 -24.95
CA GLU A 84 -11.86 -6.93 -24.84
C GLU A 84 -12.16 -5.78 -23.87
N ARG A 85 -13.40 -5.29 -23.83
CA ARG A 85 -13.83 -4.29 -22.83
C ARG A 85 -13.78 -4.86 -21.41
N GLY A 86 -14.13 -6.13 -21.23
CA GLY A 86 -13.98 -6.82 -19.96
C GLY A 86 -12.52 -6.86 -19.47
N TRP A 87 -11.56 -7.05 -20.38
CA TRP A 87 -10.14 -6.96 -20.03
C TRP A 87 -9.69 -5.56 -19.64
N ALA A 88 -10.18 -4.53 -20.33
CA ALA A 88 -9.90 -3.14 -19.96
C ALA A 88 -10.46 -2.79 -18.57
N LEU A 89 -11.66 -3.29 -18.26
CA LEU A 89 -12.29 -3.14 -16.95
C LEU A 89 -11.49 -3.83 -15.84
N TYR A 90 -11.05 -5.08 -16.09
CA TYR A 90 -10.18 -5.79 -15.17
C TYR A 90 -8.82 -5.10 -15.00
N TYR A 91 -8.23 -4.59 -16.09
CA TYR A 91 -6.98 -3.83 -16.02
C TYR A 91 -7.12 -2.58 -15.12
N ALA A 92 -8.18 -1.80 -15.30
CA ALA A 92 -8.47 -0.64 -14.45
C ALA A 92 -8.65 -1.04 -12.98
N TYR A 93 -9.31 -2.17 -12.74
CA TYR A 93 -9.46 -2.73 -11.40
C TYR A 93 -8.11 -3.09 -10.75
N VAL A 94 -7.23 -3.76 -11.49
CA VAL A 94 -5.89 -4.11 -10.97
C VAL A 94 -5.06 -2.86 -10.69
N GLU A 95 -5.11 -1.83 -11.52
CA GLU A 95 -4.42 -0.56 -11.27
C GLU A 95 -4.88 0.07 -9.94
N LEU A 96 -6.19 0.03 -9.62
CA LEU A 96 -6.70 0.48 -8.32
C LEU A 96 -6.16 -0.38 -7.17
N CYS A 97 -6.15 -1.70 -7.32
CA CYS A 97 -5.58 -2.63 -6.34
C CYS A 97 -4.09 -2.36 -6.08
N LEU A 98 -3.29 -2.16 -7.14
CA LEU A 98 -1.88 -1.84 -7.03
C LEU A 98 -1.66 -0.45 -6.40
N GLY A 99 -2.53 0.52 -6.70
CA GLY A 99 -2.55 1.83 -6.05
C GLY A 99 -2.75 1.71 -4.53
N PHE A 100 -3.73 0.93 -4.10
CA PHE A 100 -3.95 0.62 -2.68
C PHE A 100 -2.74 -0.05 -2.03
N CYS A 101 -2.20 -1.12 -2.64
CA CYS A 101 -1.02 -1.82 -2.11
C CYS A 101 0.19 -0.90 -1.99
N ASN A 102 0.41 -0.04 -2.99
CA ASN A 102 1.50 0.94 -2.98
C ASN A 102 1.35 1.96 -1.85
N ALA A 103 0.13 2.48 -1.64
CA ALA A 103 -0.13 3.45 -0.58
C ALA A 103 0.15 2.84 0.80
N VAL A 104 -0.32 1.61 1.04
CA VAL A 104 -0.07 0.88 2.30
C VAL A 104 1.42 0.64 2.51
N LEU A 105 2.09 -0.01 1.55
CA LEU A 105 3.49 -0.41 1.71
C LEU A 105 4.42 0.80 1.78
N GLY A 106 4.14 1.85 1.01
CA GLY A 106 4.86 3.12 1.09
C GLY A 106 4.65 3.86 2.41
N ALA A 107 3.45 3.79 2.98
CA ALA A 107 3.15 4.35 4.30
C ALA A 107 3.88 3.60 5.43
N ARG A 108 3.97 2.26 5.33
CA ARG A 108 4.79 1.42 6.23
C ARG A 108 6.26 1.84 6.18
N GLU A 109 6.85 1.91 4.98
CA GLU A 109 8.28 2.28 4.83
C GLU A 109 8.60 3.65 5.43
N ARG A 110 7.66 4.60 5.38
CA ARG A 110 7.82 5.96 5.95
C ARG A 110 7.54 6.05 7.45
N GLY A 111 7.17 4.95 8.11
CA GLY A 111 6.78 4.95 9.53
C GLY A 111 5.55 5.82 9.82
N LEU A 112 4.61 5.85 8.86
CA LEU A 112 3.32 6.52 8.96
C LEU A 112 2.18 5.56 9.34
N LEU A 113 2.43 4.24 9.23
CA LEU A 113 1.60 3.22 9.84
C LEU A 113 2.26 2.73 11.13
N GLU A 114 1.43 2.46 12.13
CA GLU A 114 1.84 1.76 13.35
C GLU A 114 2.00 0.28 13.00
N GLU A 115 3.02 -0.38 13.58
CA GLU A 115 3.37 -1.76 13.22
C GLU A 115 2.20 -2.72 13.53
N GLU A 116 1.55 -2.53 14.68
CA GLU A 116 0.41 -3.35 15.09
C GLU A 116 -0.77 -3.24 14.11
N VAL A 117 -1.01 -2.03 13.59
CA VAL A 117 -2.07 -1.78 12.61
C VAL A 117 -1.69 -2.37 11.25
N TYR A 118 -0.43 -2.22 10.85
CA TYR A 118 0.05 -2.79 9.60
C TYR A 118 -0.03 -4.31 9.61
N GLU A 119 0.59 -4.97 10.60
CA GLU A 119 0.61 -6.43 10.69
C GLU A 119 -0.79 -7.02 10.93
N GLY A 120 -1.62 -6.37 11.76
CA GLY A 120 -2.95 -6.89 12.11
C GLY A 120 -4.06 -6.61 11.10
N GLN A 121 -3.90 -5.62 10.21
CA GLN A 121 -4.98 -5.22 9.29
C GLN A 121 -4.50 -5.11 7.84
N TYR A 122 -3.48 -4.30 7.59
CA TYR A 122 -3.14 -3.94 6.22
C TYR A 122 -2.30 -5.00 5.48
N LYS A 123 -1.39 -5.69 6.17
CA LYS A 123 -0.56 -6.73 5.58
C LYS A 123 -1.40 -7.90 5.05
N PRO A 124 -2.37 -8.46 5.81
CA PRO A 124 -3.32 -9.44 5.28
C PRO A 124 -4.08 -8.94 4.04
N LEU A 125 -4.57 -7.70 4.07
CA LEU A 125 -5.30 -7.12 2.94
C LEU A 125 -4.42 -6.98 1.68
N VAL A 126 -3.19 -6.48 1.82
CA VAL A 126 -2.25 -6.38 0.69
C VAL A 126 -1.90 -7.76 0.16
N LYS A 127 -1.64 -8.72 1.05
CA LYS A 127 -1.37 -10.11 0.70
C LYS A 127 -2.54 -10.72 -0.09
N MET A 128 -3.78 -10.56 0.39
CA MET A 128 -4.99 -11.02 -0.29
C MET A 128 -5.16 -10.36 -1.67
N VAL A 129 -5.10 -9.03 -1.75
CA VAL A 129 -5.31 -8.27 -2.99
C VAL A 129 -4.27 -8.63 -4.06
N LEU A 130 -3.00 -8.78 -3.69
CA LEU A 130 -1.96 -9.23 -4.61
C LEU A 130 -2.20 -10.68 -5.03
N THR A 131 -2.60 -11.56 -4.09
CA THR A 131 -2.89 -12.97 -4.36
C THR A 131 -4.05 -13.14 -5.36
N GLU A 132 -5.13 -12.39 -5.21
CA GLU A 132 -6.28 -12.41 -6.14
C GLU A 132 -5.91 -12.02 -7.58
N ASN A 133 -4.83 -11.26 -7.75
CA ASN A 133 -4.38 -10.71 -9.03
C ASN A 133 -3.02 -11.27 -9.49
N VAL A 134 -2.57 -12.39 -8.91
CA VAL A 134 -1.28 -13.03 -9.22
C VAL A 134 -1.02 -13.17 -10.71
N PRO A 135 -1.96 -13.66 -11.55
CA PRO A 135 -1.69 -13.80 -12.98
C PRO A 135 -1.26 -12.50 -13.65
N PHE A 136 -1.86 -11.37 -13.28
CA PHE A 136 -1.44 -10.05 -13.76
C PHE A 136 -0.10 -9.64 -13.13
N VAL A 137 0.00 -9.70 -11.81
CA VAL A 137 1.15 -9.18 -11.05
C VAL A 137 2.44 -9.92 -11.43
N ALA A 138 2.40 -11.25 -11.54
CA ALA A 138 3.53 -12.05 -11.95
C ALA A 138 4.01 -11.67 -13.37
N ASP A 139 3.08 -11.45 -14.30
CA ASP A 139 3.40 -11.02 -15.65
C ASP A 139 4.11 -9.66 -15.67
N VAL A 140 3.62 -8.67 -14.92
CA VAL A 140 4.23 -7.34 -14.89
C VAL A 140 5.52 -7.28 -14.07
N LEU A 141 5.69 -8.14 -13.06
CA LEU A 141 6.94 -8.27 -12.30
C LEU A 141 8.10 -8.68 -13.19
N VAL A 142 7.90 -9.65 -14.10
CA VAL A 142 8.92 -10.09 -15.07
C VAL A 142 9.38 -8.95 -15.97
N THR A 143 8.47 -8.06 -16.37
CA THR A 143 8.82 -6.91 -17.22
C THR A 143 9.50 -5.77 -16.46
N GLY A 144 9.40 -5.73 -15.13
CA GLY A 144 10.07 -4.79 -14.24
C GLY A 144 9.60 -3.32 -14.33
N LYS A 145 8.73 -2.95 -15.28
CA LYS A 145 8.41 -1.55 -15.62
C LYS A 145 7.16 -0.99 -14.96
N TYR A 146 6.25 -1.83 -14.47
CA TYR A 146 4.91 -1.40 -14.04
C TYR A 146 4.62 -1.62 -12.56
N VAL A 147 5.50 -2.28 -11.82
CA VAL A 147 5.31 -2.58 -10.40
C VAL A 147 6.27 -1.73 -9.57
N SER A 148 5.74 -1.08 -8.53
CA SER A 148 6.55 -0.26 -7.64
C SER A 148 7.61 -1.08 -6.90
N ARG A 149 8.66 -0.41 -6.43
CA ARG A 149 9.67 -1.02 -5.56
C ARG A 149 9.06 -1.62 -4.28
N HIS A 150 7.98 -1.02 -3.77
CA HIS A 150 7.36 -1.46 -2.51
C HIS A 150 6.68 -2.81 -2.69
N ILE A 151 5.90 -2.98 -3.77
CA ILE A 151 5.24 -4.24 -4.08
C ILE A 151 6.27 -5.32 -4.41
N ARG A 152 7.31 -4.99 -5.18
CA ARG A 152 8.40 -5.95 -5.48
C ARG A 152 9.09 -6.43 -4.19
N GLY A 153 9.46 -5.51 -3.32
CA GLY A 153 10.09 -5.86 -2.04
C GLY A 153 9.19 -6.73 -1.17
N PHE A 154 7.90 -6.39 -1.07
CA PHE A 154 6.92 -7.18 -0.33
C PHE A 154 6.69 -8.58 -0.93
N TRP A 155 6.68 -8.67 -2.27
CA TRP A 155 6.55 -9.93 -2.99
C TRP A 155 7.72 -10.87 -2.69
N GLU A 156 8.94 -10.37 -2.81
CA GLU A 156 10.18 -11.11 -2.52
C GLU A 156 10.34 -11.44 -1.03
N GLU A 157 9.85 -10.59 -0.13
CA GLU A 157 9.78 -10.86 1.32
C GLU A 157 8.89 -12.08 1.59
N LEU A 158 7.65 -12.07 1.09
CA LEU A 158 6.73 -13.18 1.31
C LEU A 158 7.19 -14.49 0.65
N GLU A 159 7.79 -14.44 -0.55
CA GLU A 159 8.37 -15.65 -1.17
C GLU A 159 9.49 -16.26 -0.31
N ARG A 160 10.32 -15.43 0.32
CA ARG A 160 11.36 -15.90 1.27
C ARG A 160 10.75 -16.47 2.54
N GLU A 161 9.60 -15.97 2.97
CA GLU A 161 8.80 -16.52 4.07
C GLU A 161 8.05 -17.81 3.69
N GLY A 162 8.17 -18.26 2.44
CA GLY A 162 7.56 -19.50 1.96
C GLY A 162 6.18 -19.33 1.32
N TRP A 163 5.71 -18.10 1.12
CA TRP A 163 4.45 -17.84 0.44
C TRP A 163 4.53 -18.25 -1.05
N ARG A 164 3.62 -19.12 -1.47
CA ARG A 164 3.52 -19.61 -2.85
C ARG A 164 2.35 -18.93 -3.57
N TRP A 165 2.62 -17.82 -4.23
CA TRP A 165 1.61 -16.95 -4.84
C TRP A 165 0.60 -17.67 -5.74
N GLU A 166 1.07 -18.54 -6.65
CA GLU A 166 0.19 -19.28 -7.56
C GLU A 166 -0.68 -20.30 -6.81
N GLU A 167 -0.11 -21.02 -5.84
CA GLU A 167 -0.85 -21.99 -5.02
C GLU A 167 -1.95 -21.29 -4.21
N MET A 168 -1.62 -20.14 -3.61
CA MET A 168 -2.56 -19.35 -2.82
C MET A 168 -3.65 -18.73 -3.70
N HIS A 169 -3.32 -18.28 -4.91
CA HIS A 169 -4.32 -17.83 -5.89
C HIS A 169 -5.30 -18.95 -6.24
N MET A 170 -4.81 -20.17 -6.45
CA MET A 170 -5.64 -21.33 -6.74
C MET A 170 -6.51 -21.73 -5.54
N ALA A 171 -6.01 -21.61 -4.31
CA ALA A 171 -6.76 -21.85 -3.08
C ALA A 171 -7.91 -20.84 -2.90
N LEU A 172 -7.68 -19.55 -3.19
CA LEU A 172 -8.74 -18.53 -3.18
C LEU A 172 -9.84 -18.82 -4.22
N ALA A 173 -9.46 -19.41 -5.36
CA ALA A 173 -10.42 -19.77 -6.40
C ALA A 173 -11.25 -21.02 -6.04
N ASN A 174 -10.69 -21.92 -5.23
CA ASN A 174 -11.27 -23.20 -4.83
C ASN A 174 -11.09 -23.44 -3.31
N PRO A 175 -11.99 -22.87 -2.47
CA PRO A 175 -11.84 -22.92 -1.00
C PRO A 175 -11.78 -24.33 -0.42
N GLU A 176 -12.33 -25.32 -1.13
CA GLU A 176 -12.32 -26.74 -0.73
C GLU A 176 -10.93 -27.39 -0.80
N MET A 177 -9.96 -26.76 -1.48
CA MET A 177 -8.59 -27.28 -1.64
C MET A 177 -7.56 -26.64 -0.68
N GLY A 178 -7.93 -25.59 0.05
CA GLY A 178 -7.06 -24.93 1.02
C GLY A 178 -7.45 -25.28 2.44
N GLY A 179 -6.57 -25.99 3.17
CA GLY A 179 -6.68 -26.06 4.63
C GLY A 179 -6.74 -24.64 5.19
N ALA A 180 -7.85 -24.30 5.83
CA ALA A 180 -8.33 -22.94 6.08
C ALA A 180 -7.48 -22.10 7.06
N GLU A 181 -6.25 -22.47 7.39
CA GLU A 181 -5.43 -21.80 8.41
C GLU A 181 -4.48 -20.73 7.85
N ASP A 182 -4.06 -20.77 6.58
CA ASP A 182 -2.97 -19.90 6.09
C ASP A 182 -3.41 -18.73 5.19
N ALA A 183 -4.70 -18.62 4.87
CA ALA A 183 -5.24 -17.64 3.92
C ALA A 183 -5.71 -16.31 4.57
N ALA A 184 -5.72 -16.22 5.90
CA ALA A 184 -6.16 -15.04 6.66
C ALA A 184 -4.98 -14.23 7.21
#